data_AF-U3D069-F1
#
_entry.id   AF-U3D069-F1
#
_cell.length_a   1.000
_cell.length_b   1.000
_cell.length_c   1.000
_cell.angle_alpha   90.00
_cell.angle_beta   90.00
_cell.angle_gamma   90.00
#
_symmetry.space_group_name_H-M   'P 1'
#
loop_
_entity.id
_entity.type
_entity.pdbx_description
1 polymer ?
#
loop_
_entity_poly.entity_id
_entity_poly.type
_entity_poly.pdbx_seq_one_letter_code
_entity_poly.pdbx_strand_id
1 'polypeptide(L)'
;MSALLGLWPELRDTCTSLGLMLSVVLLVGLARVVAQQQLHRPVAHAFVLEFLATFQLCCCTHELQLLSEQHPAHPTWTLTLVYFFSLVHGLTLVGTFSNPCGVMMQMMLGGLSPETGAVRLLAQLVSALCSRYCTGALWSLGLTHYHVSERSFACKNPIQVDLSKAVITEAVCSFLFHSALLHFQEVRAKLRIHLLAALITFLVYAGGSLTGAVFNPALALSLHFMCFDEAFPQFFIVYWLAPFLGILLMILMFSFFLPWLHNNQTINKKE
;
A
#
# COMPACT_ATOMS: atom_id res chain seq x y z
N MET A 1 35.51 -18.60 -7.52
CA MET A 1 36.02 -17.34 -6.97
C MET A 1 35.49 -16.09 -7.67
N SER A 2 35.09 -16.10 -8.96
CA SER A 2 34.47 -14.91 -9.60
C SER A 2 33.01 -14.66 -9.19
N ALA A 3 32.23 -15.70 -8.87
CA ALA A 3 30.84 -15.55 -8.40
C ALA A 3 30.71 -14.81 -7.05
N LEU A 4 31.72 -14.92 -6.18
CA LEU A 4 31.77 -14.23 -4.88
C LEU A 4 32.08 -12.73 -5.01
N LEU A 5 32.80 -12.31 -6.07
CA LEU A 5 33.11 -10.90 -6.33
C LEU A 5 31.93 -10.16 -6.97
N GLY A 6 31.11 -10.83 -7.78
CA GLY A 6 29.89 -10.25 -8.35
C GLY A 6 28.74 -10.08 -7.34
N LEU A 7 28.73 -10.89 -6.27
CA LEU A 7 27.70 -10.85 -5.22
C LEU A 7 27.88 -9.65 -4.26
N TRP A 8 29.09 -9.13 -4.13
CA TRP A 8 29.44 -8.10 -3.13
C TRP A 8 28.84 -6.72 -3.42
N PRO A 9 28.84 -6.22 -4.68
CA PRO A 9 28.16 -4.98 -5.04
C PRO A 9 26.63 -5.07 -4.88
N GLU A 10 26.02 -6.18 -5.30
CA GLU A 10 24.56 -6.40 -5.21
C GLU A 10 24.09 -6.48 -3.75
N LEU A 11 24.86 -7.17 -2.90
CA LEU A 11 24.60 -7.25 -1.47
C LEU A 11 24.73 -5.86 -0.82
N ARG A 12 25.74 -5.06 -1.22
CA ARG A 12 25.94 -3.70 -0.73
C ARG A 12 24.79 -2.77 -1.13
N ASP A 13 24.32 -2.85 -2.36
CA ASP A 13 23.19 -2.06 -2.84
C ASP A 13 21.91 -2.44 -2.08
N THR A 14 21.66 -3.73 -1.90
CA THR A 14 20.54 -4.23 -1.09
C THR A 14 20.62 -3.72 0.34
N CYS A 15 21.77 -3.83 1.01
CA CYS A 15 21.96 -3.32 2.37
C CYS A 15 21.75 -1.81 2.47
N THR A 16 22.14 -1.06 1.44
CA THR A 16 21.97 0.40 1.40
C THR A 16 20.49 0.78 1.30
N SER A 17 19.73 0.16 0.39
CA SER A 17 18.27 0.33 0.30
C SER A 17 17.57 -0.07 1.60
N LEU A 18 17.91 -1.22 2.18
CA LEU A 18 17.34 -1.65 3.47
C LEU A 18 17.69 -0.68 4.60
N GLY A 19 18.90 -0.13 4.62
CA GLY A 19 19.32 0.90 5.58
C GLY A 19 18.55 2.21 5.42
N LEU A 20 18.26 2.62 4.17
CA LEU A 20 17.43 3.79 3.89
C LEU A 20 15.99 3.57 4.35
N MET A 21 15.40 2.42 4.04
CA MET A 21 14.06 2.06 4.51
C MET A 21 13.98 2.03 6.04
N LEU A 22 14.97 1.43 6.71
CA LEU A 22 15.06 1.43 8.18
C LEU A 22 15.13 2.85 8.73
N SER A 23 15.94 3.72 8.10
CA SER A 23 16.05 5.14 8.50
C SER A 23 14.71 5.86 8.37
N VAL A 24 13.98 5.65 7.28
CA VAL A 24 12.62 6.21 7.10
C VAL A 24 11.68 5.71 8.20
N VAL A 25 11.67 4.40 8.49
CA VAL A 25 10.82 3.81 9.54
C VAL A 25 11.13 4.40 10.91
N LEU A 26 12.41 4.56 11.27
CA LEU A 26 12.83 5.10 12.58
C LEU A 26 12.49 6.59 12.70
N LEU A 27 12.78 7.39 11.67
CA LEU A 27 12.49 8.82 11.66
C LEU A 27 10.99 9.09 11.70
N VAL A 28 10.20 8.36 10.92
CA VAL A 28 8.74 8.46 10.95
C VAL A 28 8.21 7.98 12.30
N GLY A 29 8.72 6.88 12.85
CA GLY A 29 8.35 6.39 14.17
C GLY A 29 8.56 7.46 15.25
N LEU A 30 9.74 8.10 15.26
CA LEU A 30 10.04 9.20 16.18
C LEU A 30 9.09 10.39 15.96
N ALA A 31 8.89 10.81 14.71
CA ALA A 31 8.00 11.92 14.38
C ALA A 31 6.54 11.63 14.81
N ARG A 32 6.08 10.39 14.68
CA ARG A 32 4.76 9.96 15.14
C ARG A 32 4.64 10.03 16.66
N VAL A 33 5.64 9.58 17.41
CA VAL A 33 5.65 9.67 18.88
C VAL A 33 5.57 11.15 19.31
N VAL A 34 6.36 12.01 18.70
CA VAL A 34 6.33 13.46 18.98
C VAL A 34 4.96 14.05 18.62
N ALA A 35 4.42 13.73 17.45
CA ALA A 35 3.10 14.21 17.00
C ALA A 35 1.98 13.77 17.96
N GLN A 36 2.01 12.52 18.44
CA GLN A 36 1.05 12.00 19.41
C GLN A 36 1.11 12.73 20.75
N GLN A 37 2.30 13.17 21.17
CA GLN A 37 2.49 13.87 22.44
C GLN A 37 2.16 15.36 22.36
N GLN A 38 2.45 16.00 21.22
CA GLN A 38 2.44 17.47 21.09
C GLN A 38 1.21 18.02 20.37
N LEU A 39 0.53 17.23 19.52
CA LEU A 39 -0.63 17.71 18.74
C LEU A 39 -1.94 17.40 19.44
N HIS A 40 -2.51 18.41 20.10
CA HIS A 40 -3.80 18.27 20.79
C HIS A 40 -5.03 18.60 19.91
N ARG A 41 -4.83 19.26 18.77
CA ARG A 41 -5.95 19.55 17.85
C ARG A 41 -6.30 18.31 17.02
N PRO A 42 -7.55 17.80 17.06
CA PRO A 42 -7.91 16.52 16.45
C PRO A 42 -7.68 16.49 14.93
N VAL A 43 -7.99 17.58 14.24
CA VAL A 43 -7.78 17.72 12.78
C VAL A 43 -6.29 17.65 12.44
N ALA A 44 -5.45 18.44 13.13
CA ALA A 44 -4.01 18.45 12.89
C ALA A 44 -3.37 17.09 13.25
N HIS A 45 -3.80 16.50 14.36
CA HIS A 45 -3.36 15.18 14.78
C HIS A 45 -3.71 14.09 13.76
N ALA A 46 -4.96 14.07 13.26
CA ALA A 46 -5.40 13.14 12.22
C ALA A 46 -4.61 13.33 10.92
N PHE A 47 -4.42 14.58 10.47
CA PHE A 47 -3.65 14.89 9.27
C PHE A 47 -2.20 14.41 9.39
N VAL A 48 -1.50 14.81 10.45
CA VAL A 48 -0.06 14.55 10.60
C VAL A 48 0.22 13.06 10.73
N LEU A 49 -0.55 12.33 11.53
CA LEU A 49 -0.33 10.88 11.68
C LEU A 49 -0.59 10.15 10.37
N GLU A 50 -1.66 10.50 9.65
CA GLU A 50 -2.01 9.87 8.38
C GLU A 50 -0.98 10.21 7.28
N PHE A 51 -0.49 11.44 7.27
CA PHE A 51 0.60 11.88 6.39
C PHE A 51 1.87 11.07 6.66
N LEU A 52 2.33 11.03 7.91
CA LEU A 52 3.54 10.30 8.29
C LEU A 52 3.45 8.80 7.95
N ALA A 53 2.28 8.20 8.19
CA ALA A 53 2.05 6.79 7.87
C ALA A 53 2.11 6.49 6.38
N THR A 54 1.45 7.31 5.58
CA THR A 54 1.44 7.17 4.13
C THR A 54 2.83 7.45 3.55
N PHE A 55 3.59 8.35 4.18
CA PHE A 55 4.93 8.73 3.75
C PHE A 55 5.90 7.57 3.93
N GLN A 56 5.89 6.95 5.11
CA GLN A 56 6.69 5.76 5.39
C GLN A 56 6.34 4.62 4.43
N LEU A 57 5.04 4.36 4.22
CA LEU A 57 4.58 3.33 3.29
C LEU A 57 5.14 3.58 1.88
N CYS A 58 4.89 4.77 1.32
CA CYS A 58 5.31 5.08 -0.04
C CYS A 58 6.83 5.04 -0.21
N CYS A 59 7.60 5.69 0.66
CA CYS A 59 9.07 5.68 0.58
C CYS A 59 9.64 4.26 0.68
N CYS A 60 9.12 3.42 1.57
CA CYS A 60 9.54 2.02 1.65
C CYS A 60 9.16 1.26 0.37
N THR A 61 7.95 1.44 -0.15
CA THR A 61 7.55 0.75 -1.38
C THR A 61 8.34 1.17 -2.61
N HIS A 62 8.79 2.43 -2.71
CA HIS A 62 9.72 2.85 -3.76
C HIS A 62 11.03 2.04 -3.74
N GLU A 63 11.64 1.87 -2.56
CA GLU A 63 12.84 1.03 -2.42
C GLU A 63 12.55 -0.45 -2.66
N LEU A 64 11.40 -0.97 -2.21
CA LEU A 64 11.00 -2.35 -2.53
C LEU A 64 10.84 -2.58 -4.03
N GLN A 65 10.25 -1.62 -4.74
CA GLN A 65 10.12 -1.68 -6.20
C GLN A 65 11.50 -1.68 -6.86
N LEU A 66 12.42 -0.82 -6.41
CA LEU A 66 13.80 -0.83 -6.88
C LEU A 66 14.48 -2.18 -6.66
N LEU A 67 14.39 -2.76 -5.46
CA LEU A 67 14.98 -4.06 -5.14
C LEU A 67 14.36 -5.20 -5.95
N SER A 68 13.06 -5.14 -6.24
CA SER A 68 12.37 -6.15 -7.05
C SER A 68 12.89 -6.24 -8.49
N GLU A 69 13.41 -5.13 -9.02
CA GLU A 69 13.94 -5.05 -10.38
C GLU A 69 15.35 -5.64 -10.50
N GLN A 70 16.06 -5.80 -9.38
CA GLN A 70 17.43 -6.31 -9.39
C GLN A 70 17.46 -7.80 -9.74
N HIS A 71 16.47 -8.59 -9.28
CA HIS A 71 16.50 -10.06 -9.37
C HIS A 71 15.15 -10.63 -9.87
N PRO A 72 14.74 -10.34 -11.11
CA PRO A 72 13.44 -10.76 -11.63
C PRO A 72 13.27 -12.29 -11.69
N ALA A 73 14.37 -13.05 -11.75
CA ALA A 73 14.35 -14.52 -11.84
C ALA A 73 14.02 -15.24 -10.51
N HIS A 74 14.16 -14.56 -9.36
CA HIS A 74 13.95 -15.16 -8.04
C HIS A 74 13.00 -14.31 -7.18
N PRO A 75 11.67 -14.40 -7.41
CA PRO A 75 10.69 -13.58 -6.70
C PRO A 75 10.64 -13.85 -5.20
N THR A 76 11.23 -14.95 -4.72
CA THR A 76 11.23 -15.33 -3.30
C THR A 76 11.85 -14.27 -2.40
N TRP A 77 12.94 -13.62 -2.82
CA TRP A 77 13.58 -12.56 -2.04
C TRP A 77 12.68 -11.32 -1.95
N THR A 78 12.18 -10.85 -3.08
CA THR A 78 11.24 -9.72 -3.16
C THR A 78 9.99 -9.98 -2.31
N LEU A 79 9.39 -11.16 -2.41
CA LEU A 79 8.21 -11.53 -1.63
C LEU A 79 8.52 -11.60 -0.13
N THR A 80 9.71 -12.07 0.24
CA THR A 80 10.17 -12.05 1.64
C THR A 80 10.26 -10.63 2.17
N LEU A 81 10.79 -9.69 1.37
CA LEU A 81 10.85 -8.27 1.72
C LEU A 81 9.46 -7.64 1.80
N VAL A 82 8.56 -7.93 0.85
CA VAL A 82 7.16 -7.47 0.87
C VAL A 82 6.46 -7.95 2.15
N TYR A 83 6.61 -9.22 2.51
CA TYR A 83 6.08 -9.76 3.76
C TYR A 83 6.65 -9.02 4.98
N PHE A 84 7.97 -8.93 5.06
CA PHE A 84 8.66 -8.31 6.20
C PHE A 84 8.26 -6.84 6.37
N PHE A 85 8.28 -6.04 5.31
CA PHE A 85 7.90 -4.63 5.41
C PHE A 85 6.40 -4.44 5.60
N SER A 86 5.55 -5.34 5.10
CA SER A 86 4.12 -5.35 5.46
C SER A 86 3.92 -5.56 6.97
N LEU A 87 4.72 -6.43 7.61
CA LEU A 87 4.72 -6.55 9.08
C LEU A 87 5.19 -5.27 9.76
N VAL A 88 6.29 -4.69 9.30
CA VAL A 88 6.83 -3.42 9.85
C VAL A 88 5.78 -2.33 9.77
N HIS A 89 5.12 -2.16 8.63
CA HIS A 89 4.03 -1.20 8.46
C HIS A 89 2.85 -1.52 9.39
N GLY A 90 2.42 -2.78 9.49
CA GLY A 90 1.35 -3.17 10.40
C GLY A 90 1.66 -2.92 11.89
N LEU A 91 2.93 -2.97 12.29
CA LEU A 91 3.39 -2.69 13.66
C LEU A 91 3.58 -1.21 13.94
N THR A 92 4.05 -0.43 12.96
CA THR A 92 4.45 0.97 13.15
C THR A 92 3.33 1.95 12.79
N LEU A 93 2.40 1.56 11.92
CA LEU A 93 1.37 2.43 11.36
C LEU A 93 -0.01 2.24 12.01
N VAL A 94 -0.05 1.80 13.27
CA VAL A 94 -1.31 1.58 13.99
C VAL A 94 -2.12 2.88 14.10
N GLY A 95 -3.43 2.80 13.86
CA GLY A 95 -4.36 3.93 13.97
C GLY A 95 -4.49 4.82 12.73
N THR A 96 -3.77 4.50 11.66
CA THR A 96 -3.82 5.18 10.35
C THR A 96 -4.28 4.22 9.25
N PHE A 97 -4.87 4.73 8.18
CA PHE A 97 -5.36 3.90 7.08
C PHE A 97 -4.29 3.69 6.00
N SER A 98 -3.54 4.74 5.67
CA SER A 98 -2.55 4.81 4.58
C SER A 98 -3.07 4.32 3.23
N ASN A 99 -4.40 4.28 3.04
CA ASN A 99 -5.07 3.82 1.84
C ASN A 99 -6.44 4.54 1.72
N PRO A 100 -6.68 5.27 0.62
CA PRO A 100 -7.95 5.93 0.36
C PRO A 100 -9.17 5.01 0.39
N CYS A 101 -9.02 3.75 -0.05
CA CYS A 101 -10.08 2.75 0.00
C CYS A 101 -10.50 2.42 1.43
N GLY A 102 -9.55 2.36 2.37
CA GLY A 102 -9.84 2.13 3.79
C GLY A 102 -10.60 3.28 4.44
N VAL A 103 -10.25 4.52 4.07
CA VAL A 103 -10.97 5.73 4.54
C VAL A 103 -12.39 5.74 4.00
N MET A 104 -12.57 5.52 2.70
CA MET A 104 -13.87 5.48 2.05
C MET A 104 -14.76 4.37 2.64
N MET A 105 -14.21 3.16 2.81
CA MET A 105 -14.90 2.04 3.44
C MET A 105 -15.44 2.41 4.82
N GLN A 106 -14.61 3.03 5.69
CA GLN A 106 -15.06 3.42 7.03
C GLN A 106 -16.10 4.55 7.00
N MET A 107 -16.00 5.49 6.06
CA MET A 107 -17.04 6.51 5.88
C MET A 107 -18.37 5.88 5.45
N MET A 108 -18.36 4.94 4.51
CA MET A 108 -19.55 4.26 4.00
C MET A 108 -20.22 3.37 5.05
N LEU A 109 -19.42 2.74 5.93
CA LEU A 109 -19.92 1.92 7.04
C LEU A 109 -20.27 2.73 8.29
N GLY A 110 -20.11 4.06 8.26
CA GLY A 110 -20.41 4.94 9.40
C GLY A 110 -19.35 4.92 10.53
N GLY A 111 -18.20 4.27 10.32
CA GLY A 111 -17.10 4.20 11.28
C GLY A 111 -16.20 5.45 11.31
N LEU A 112 -16.33 6.36 10.34
CA LEU A 112 -15.55 7.60 10.26
C LEU A 112 -16.40 8.77 9.75
N SER A 113 -16.33 9.93 10.41
CA SER A 113 -17.04 11.12 9.94
C SER A 113 -16.48 11.63 8.60
N PRO A 114 -17.32 12.18 7.70
CA PRO A 114 -16.86 12.68 6.40
C PRO A 114 -15.77 13.75 6.50
N GLU A 115 -15.86 14.63 7.48
CA GLU A 115 -14.86 15.68 7.73
C GLU A 115 -13.48 15.09 8.08
N THR A 116 -13.44 14.14 9.02
CA THR A 116 -12.20 13.46 9.39
C THR A 116 -11.66 12.62 8.23
N GLY A 117 -12.56 11.98 7.48
CA GLY A 117 -12.22 11.25 6.27
C GLY A 117 -11.56 12.14 5.22
N ALA A 118 -12.13 13.32 4.93
CA ALA A 118 -11.55 14.28 3.99
C ALA A 118 -10.15 14.74 4.43
N VAL A 119 -9.95 15.01 5.72
CA VAL A 119 -8.64 15.39 6.27
C VAL A 119 -7.60 14.26 6.07
N ARG A 120 -7.99 13.01 6.32
CA ARG A 120 -7.10 11.85 6.14
C ARG A 120 -6.80 11.58 4.66
N LEU A 121 -7.78 11.70 3.77
CA LEU A 121 -7.58 11.58 2.33
C LEU A 121 -6.63 12.65 1.80
N LEU A 122 -6.80 13.90 2.26
CA LEU A 122 -5.89 14.99 1.91
C LEU A 122 -4.46 14.68 2.39
N ALA A 123 -4.31 14.21 3.63
CA ALA A 123 -3.01 13.82 4.16
C ALA A 123 -2.34 12.72 3.33
N GLN A 124 -3.10 11.70 2.91
CA GLN A 124 -2.60 10.61 2.07
C GLN A 124 -2.15 11.11 0.70
N LEU A 125 -2.92 11.99 0.05
CA LEU A 125 -2.58 12.59 -1.25
C LEU A 125 -1.31 13.45 -1.18
N VAL A 126 -1.25 14.37 -0.20
CA VAL A 126 -0.08 15.23 0.00
C VAL A 126 1.15 14.38 0.32
N SER A 127 0.99 13.36 1.16
CA SER A 127 2.06 12.43 1.49
C SER A 127 2.55 11.62 0.28
N ALA A 128 1.65 11.15 -0.59
CA ALA A 128 2.01 10.40 -1.78
C ALA A 128 2.92 11.23 -2.70
N LEU A 129 2.60 12.52 -2.88
CA LEU A 129 3.43 13.46 -3.64
C LEU A 129 4.75 13.76 -2.92
N CYS A 130 4.72 14.09 -1.63
CA CYS A 130 5.93 14.39 -0.86
C CYS A 130 6.91 13.21 -0.82
N SER A 131 6.43 11.99 -0.61
CA SER A 131 7.27 10.78 -0.61
C SER A 131 7.89 10.53 -1.98
N ARG A 132 7.17 10.82 -3.06
CA ARG A 132 7.70 10.73 -4.42
C ARG A 132 8.86 11.71 -4.67
N TYR A 133 8.69 12.97 -4.29
CA TYR A 133 9.77 13.96 -4.42
C TYR A 133 10.95 13.66 -3.50
N CYS A 134 10.69 13.23 -2.25
CA CYS A 134 11.72 12.85 -1.31
C CYS A 134 12.54 11.66 -1.81
N THR A 135 11.87 10.61 -2.30
CA THR A 135 12.55 9.44 -2.89
C THR A 135 13.38 9.85 -4.11
N GLY A 136 12.85 10.71 -4.98
CA GLY A 136 13.61 11.19 -6.13
C GLY A 136 14.87 11.98 -5.75
N ALA A 137 14.78 12.82 -4.72
CA ALA A 137 15.94 13.53 -4.18
C ALA A 137 16.95 12.59 -3.49
N LEU A 138 16.48 11.54 -2.81
CA LEU A 138 17.36 10.52 -2.23
C LEU A 138 18.07 9.71 -3.31
N TRP A 139 17.36 9.35 -4.39
CA TRP A 139 17.96 8.65 -5.52
C TRP A 139 18.96 9.52 -6.28
N SER A 140 18.79 10.84 -6.34
CA SER A 140 19.80 11.71 -6.97
C SER A 140 21.12 11.80 -6.20
N LEU A 141 21.19 11.27 -4.97
CA LEU A 141 22.45 11.15 -4.22
C LEU A 141 23.32 9.97 -4.69
N GLY A 142 22.79 9.06 -5.53
CA GLY A 142 23.56 7.96 -6.09
C GLY A 142 24.14 6.99 -5.05
N LEU A 143 23.39 6.72 -3.96
CA LEU A 143 23.90 5.86 -2.86
C LEU A 143 24.10 4.40 -3.31
N THR A 144 23.38 3.97 -4.35
CA THR A 144 23.51 2.66 -5.01
C THR A 144 23.59 2.84 -6.52
N HIS A 145 24.01 1.81 -7.25
CA HIS A 145 24.01 1.85 -8.73
C HIS A 145 22.59 2.07 -9.32
N TYR A 146 21.55 1.69 -8.58
CA TYR A 146 20.16 1.80 -9.01
C TYR A 146 19.50 3.14 -8.60
N HIS A 147 20.13 3.91 -7.71
CA HIS A 147 19.71 5.25 -7.31
C HIS A 147 20.13 6.25 -8.40
N VAL A 148 19.28 6.37 -9.42
CA VAL A 148 19.50 7.30 -10.54
C VAL A 148 18.32 8.25 -10.68
N SER A 149 18.61 9.51 -10.99
CA SER A 149 17.62 10.59 -11.00
C SER A 149 16.57 10.41 -12.09
N GLU A 150 16.93 9.80 -13.22
CA GLU A 150 16.08 9.60 -14.39
C GLU A 150 14.86 8.73 -14.09
N ARG A 151 14.96 7.81 -13.12
CA ARG A 151 13.83 6.99 -12.64
C ARG A 151 12.69 7.85 -12.10
N SER A 152 13.02 9.04 -11.62
CA SER A 152 12.06 9.99 -11.10
C SER A 152 11.37 10.82 -12.18
N PHE A 153 11.67 10.62 -13.46
CA PHE A 153 11.09 11.42 -14.54
C PHE A 153 10.43 10.59 -15.64
N ALA A 154 10.63 9.27 -15.66
CA ALA A 154 10.02 8.37 -16.65
C ALA A 154 8.79 7.64 -16.09
N CYS A 155 7.73 7.51 -16.89
CA CYS A 155 6.70 6.52 -16.63
C CYS A 155 7.26 5.09 -16.83
N LYS A 156 7.31 4.31 -15.75
CA LYS A 156 7.49 2.86 -15.83
C LYS A 156 6.15 2.17 -15.65
N ASN A 157 5.47 1.89 -16.76
CA ASN A 157 4.11 1.36 -16.76
C ASN A 157 4.05 -0.04 -16.08
N PRO A 158 3.40 -0.18 -14.90
CA PRO A 158 3.22 -1.46 -14.22
C PRO A 158 2.10 -2.33 -14.82
N ILE A 159 1.23 -1.77 -15.68
CA ILE A 159 0.10 -2.48 -16.28
C ILE A 159 0.60 -3.27 -17.49
N GLN A 160 0.72 -4.59 -17.34
CA GLN A 160 1.24 -5.51 -18.35
C GLN A 160 0.14 -6.30 -19.09
N VAL A 161 -1.12 -6.02 -18.78
CA VAL A 161 -2.30 -6.69 -19.35
C VAL A 161 -3.30 -5.70 -19.93
N ASP A 162 -4.29 -6.21 -20.65
CA ASP A 162 -5.40 -5.38 -21.13
C ASP A 162 -6.19 -4.74 -19.96
N LEU A 163 -6.85 -3.63 -20.27
CA LEU A 163 -7.55 -2.82 -19.28
C LEU A 163 -8.56 -3.62 -18.45
N SER A 164 -9.28 -4.57 -19.06
CA SER A 164 -10.30 -5.36 -18.36
C SER A 164 -9.67 -6.26 -17.30
N LYS A 165 -8.57 -6.96 -17.65
CA LYS A 165 -7.82 -7.79 -16.69
C LYS A 165 -7.17 -6.95 -15.60
N ALA A 166 -6.67 -5.75 -15.94
CA ALA A 166 -6.08 -4.84 -14.97
C ALA A 166 -7.11 -4.39 -13.92
N VAL A 167 -8.30 -3.97 -14.39
CA VAL A 167 -9.44 -3.58 -13.53
C VAL A 167 -9.87 -4.75 -12.63
N ILE A 168 -10.03 -5.94 -13.19
CA ILE A 168 -10.41 -7.13 -12.41
C ILE A 168 -9.35 -7.43 -11.34
N THR A 169 -8.06 -7.38 -11.70
CA THR A 169 -6.95 -7.67 -10.78
C THR A 169 -6.97 -6.73 -9.57
N GLU A 170 -7.00 -5.42 -9.82
CA GLU A 170 -6.98 -4.41 -8.76
C GLU A 170 -8.27 -4.40 -7.91
N ALA A 171 -9.43 -4.64 -8.54
CA ALA A 171 -10.70 -4.76 -7.83
C ALA A 171 -10.74 -6.01 -6.91
N VAL A 172 -10.29 -7.17 -7.39
CA VAL A 172 -10.22 -8.41 -6.60
C VAL A 172 -9.19 -8.27 -5.47
N CYS A 173 -8.01 -7.72 -5.74
CA CYS A 173 -7.01 -7.47 -4.69
C CYS A 173 -7.57 -6.56 -3.59
N SER A 174 -8.19 -5.44 -3.97
CA SER A 174 -8.84 -4.53 -3.03
C SER A 174 -9.96 -5.20 -2.23
N PHE A 175 -10.84 -5.94 -2.91
CA PHE A 175 -11.91 -6.70 -2.26
C PHE A 175 -11.37 -7.67 -1.20
N LEU A 176 -10.39 -8.50 -1.55
CA LEU A 176 -9.82 -9.51 -0.64
C LEU A 176 -9.12 -8.84 0.55
N PHE A 177 -8.30 -7.82 0.29
CA PHE A 177 -7.59 -7.08 1.33
C PHE A 177 -8.56 -6.42 2.33
N HIS A 178 -9.57 -5.69 1.84
CA HIS A 178 -10.52 -5.00 2.71
C HIS A 178 -11.49 -5.96 3.42
N SER A 179 -11.83 -7.10 2.79
CA SER A 179 -12.55 -8.20 3.45
C SER A 179 -11.77 -8.70 4.67
N ALA A 180 -10.49 -9.01 4.48
CA ALA A 180 -9.62 -9.46 5.56
C ALA A 180 -9.47 -8.40 6.66
N LEU A 181 -9.35 -7.12 6.27
CA LEU A 181 -9.28 -6.01 7.21
C LEU A 181 -10.55 -5.90 8.08
N LEU A 182 -11.73 -6.13 7.50
CA LEU A 182 -13.00 -6.12 8.23
C LEU A 182 -13.16 -7.35 9.15
N HIS A 183 -12.83 -8.55 8.66
CA HIS A 183 -13.11 -9.79 9.37
C HIS A 183 -12.04 -10.20 10.38
N PHE A 184 -10.80 -9.76 10.23
CA PHE A 184 -9.76 -10.06 11.21
C PHE A 184 -9.79 -9.16 12.43
N GLN A 185 -10.81 -8.32 12.61
CA GLN A 185 -10.93 -7.44 13.78
C GLN A 185 -11.01 -8.22 15.11
N GLU A 186 -11.63 -9.40 15.10
CA GLU A 186 -11.74 -10.28 16.28
C GLU A 186 -10.48 -11.13 16.53
N VAL A 187 -9.55 -11.18 15.57
CA VAL A 187 -8.30 -11.92 15.70
C VAL A 187 -7.31 -11.12 16.55
N ARG A 188 -6.54 -11.81 17.41
CA ARG A 188 -5.48 -11.19 18.21
C ARG A 188 -4.57 -10.31 17.35
N ALA A 189 -4.37 -9.06 17.76
CA ALA A 189 -3.66 -8.04 16.97
C ALA A 189 -2.31 -8.50 16.37
N LYS A 190 -1.49 -9.23 17.15
CA LYS A 190 -0.22 -9.78 16.65
C LYS A 190 -0.43 -10.74 15.47
N LEU A 191 -1.36 -11.68 15.59
CA LEU A 191 -1.67 -12.64 14.53
C LEU A 191 -2.32 -11.95 13.32
N ARG A 192 -3.22 -10.97 13.57
CA ARG A 192 -3.85 -10.16 12.52
C ARG A 192 -2.82 -9.51 11.60
N ILE A 193 -1.77 -8.92 12.16
CA ILE A 193 -0.70 -8.27 11.37
C ILE A 193 0.02 -9.29 10.48
N HIS A 194 0.31 -10.48 11.00
CA HIS A 194 0.90 -11.57 10.21
C HIS A 194 -0.02 -12.05 9.08
N LEU A 195 -1.32 -12.21 9.36
CA LEU A 195 -2.28 -12.64 8.34
C LEU A 195 -2.43 -11.59 7.22
N LEU A 196 -2.48 -10.31 7.57
CA LEU A 196 -2.55 -9.23 6.57
C LEU A 196 -1.24 -9.13 5.76
N ALA A 197 -0.08 -9.27 6.39
CA ALA A 197 1.20 -9.27 5.67
C ALA A 197 1.32 -10.47 4.72
N ALA A 198 0.89 -11.66 5.15
CA ALA A 198 0.85 -12.84 4.30
C ALA A 198 -0.12 -12.67 3.12
N LEU A 199 -1.30 -12.08 3.37
CA LEU A 199 -2.29 -11.79 2.34
C LEU A 199 -1.75 -10.79 1.31
N ILE A 200 -1.17 -9.67 1.73
CA ILE A 200 -0.55 -8.68 0.83
C ILE A 200 0.51 -9.37 -0.02
N THR A 201 1.38 -10.17 0.59
CA THR A 201 2.43 -10.91 -0.12
C THR A 201 1.86 -11.87 -1.15
N PHE A 202 0.79 -12.60 -0.82
CA PHE A 202 0.09 -13.47 -1.75
C PHE A 202 -0.55 -12.70 -2.92
N LEU A 203 -1.19 -11.56 -2.65
CA LEU A 203 -1.78 -10.72 -3.69
C LEU A 203 -0.70 -10.13 -4.62
N VAL A 204 0.44 -9.71 -4.08
CA VAL A 204 1.60 -9.27 -4.87
C VAL A 204 2.17 -10.41 -5.70
N TYR A 205 2.26 -11.62 -5.16
CA TYR A 205 2.66 -12.80 -5.95
C TYR A 205 1.68 -13.09 -7.09
N ALA A 206 0.37 -13.03 -6.83
CA ALA A 206 -0.66 -13.41 -7.80
C ALA A 206 -0.93 -12.35 -8.88
N GLY A 207 -0.91 -11.06 -8.52
CA GLY A 207 -1.27 -9.95 -9.40
C GLY A 207 -0.12 -8.99 -9.74
N GLY A 208 1.03 -9.12 -9.08
CA GLY A 208 2.15 -8.18 -9.21
C GLY A 208 2.70 -8.08 -10.63
N SER A 209 2.78 -9.19 -11.36
CA SER A 209 3.20 -9.19 -12.77
C SER A 209 2.16 -8.61 -13.74
N LEU A 210 0.91 -8.42 -13.30
CA LEU A 210 -0.19 -7.93 -14.14
C LEU A 210 -0.36 -6.42 -14.00
N THR A 211 -0.34 -5.91 -12.76
CA THR A 211 -0.61 -4.50 -12.44
C THR A 211 0.28 -3.92 -11.35
N GLY A 212 1.23 -4.69 -10.82
CA GLY A 212 1.93 -4.36 -9.57
C GLY A 212 1.14 -4.71 -8.30
N ALA A 213 -0.14 -5.11 -8.42
CA ALA A 213 -1.05 -5.40 -7.31
C ALA A 213 -1.00 -4.32 -6.22
N VAL A 214 -1.40 -3.10 -6.56
CA VAL A 214 -1.21 -1.94 -5.68
C VAL A 214 -2.39 -1.76 -4.71
N PHE A 215 -3.61 -1.89 -5.22
CA PHE A 215 -4.91 -1.82 -4.51
C PHE A 215 -5.03 -0.68 -3.48
N ASN A 216 -4.27 0.40 -3.70
CA ASN A 216 -4.14 1.54 -2.83
C ASN A 216 -3.92 2.79 -3.71
N PRO A 217 -4.95 3.64 -3.88
CA PRO A 217 -4.86 4.77 -4.79
C PRO A 217 -3.77 5.80 -4.42
N ALA A 218 -3.49 6.01 -3.12
CA ALA A 218 -2.42 6.94 -2.69
C ALA A 218 -1.03 6.37 -2.99
N LEU A 219 -0.83 5.07 -2.75
CA LEU A 219 0.41 4.40 -3.10
C LEU A 219 0.64 4.41 -4.61
N ALA A 220 -0.39 4.10 -5.41
CA ALA A 220 -0.32 4.14 -6.86
C ALA A 220 0.03 5.53 -7.39
N LEU A 221 -0.56 6.59 -6.81
CA LEU A 221 -0.21 7.98 -7.14
C LEU A 221 1.27 8.28 -6.87
N SER A 222 1.82 7.79 -5.74
CA SER A 222 3.24 8.00 -5.41
C SER A 222 4.16 7.25 -6.38
N LEU A 223 3.92 5.96 -6.62
CA LEU A 223 4.78 5.11 -7.44
C LEU A 223 4.74 5.47 -8.92
N HIS A 224 3.54 5.79 -9.44
CA HIS A 224 3.28 5.91 -10.88
C HIS A 224 2.89 7.33 -11.31
N PHE A 225 3.31 8.35 -10.56
CA PHE A 225 2.95 9.75 -10.84
C PHE A 225 3.16 10.16 -12.31
N MET A 226 4.32 9.83 -12.90
CA MET A 226 4.60 10.16 -14.30
C MET A 226 3.69 9.42 -15.28
N CYS A 227 3.21 8.22 -14.93
CA CYS A 227 2.24 7.51 -15.75
C CYS A 227 0.83 8.08 -15.63
N PHE A 228 0.48 8.67 -14.47
CA PHE A 228 -0.75 9.46 -14.36
C PHE A 228 -0.68 10.72 -15.24
N ASP A 229 0.50 11.33 -15.39
CA ASP A 229 0.69 12.46 -16.31
C ASP A 229 0.55 12.03 -17.78
N GLU A 230 1.20 10.93 -18.16
CA GLU A 230 1.18 10.43 -19.55
C GLU A 230 -0.15 9.78 -19.96
N ALA A 231 -0.83 9.08 -19.05
CA ALA A 231 -1.99 8.23 -19.34
C ALA A 231 -3.06 8.27 -18.24
N PHE A 232 -3.45 9.48 -17.80
CA PHE A 232 -4.37 9.69 -16.69
C PHE A 232 -5.62 8.79 -16.69
N PRO A 233 -6.41 8.68 -17.79
CA PRO A 233 -7.65 7.91 -17.75
C PRO A 233 -7.43 6.43 -17.44
N GLN A 234 -6.40 5.82 -18.03
CA GLN A 234 -6.07 4.41 -17.81
C GLN A 234 -5.65 4.17 -16.36
N PHE A 235 -4.73 4.97 -15.84
CA PHE A 235 -4.22 4.83 -14.48
C PHE A 235 -5.28 5.15 -13.43
N PHE A 236 -6.13 6.15 -13.68
CA PHE A 236 -7.26 6.47 -12.81
C PHE A 236 -8.29 5.33 -12.76
N ILE A 237 -8.65 4.74 -13.91
CA ILE A 237 -9.57 3.60 -13.95
C ILE A 237 -8.99 2.41 -13.17
N VAL A 238 -7.72 2.06 -13.42
CA VAL A 238 -7.10 0.86 -12.84
C VAL A 238 -6.79 1.03 -11.36
N TYR A 239 -6.25 2.16 -10.92
CA TYR A 239 -5.73 2.33 -9.55
C TYR A 239 -6.63 3.14 -8.62
N TRP A 240 -7.66 3.81 -9.13
CA TRP A 240 -8.67 4.49 -8.30
C TRP A 240 -10.00 3.77 -8.39
N LEU A 241 -10.61 3.72 -9.59
CA LEU A 241 -11.97 3.18 -9.73
C LEU A 241 -12.06 1.68 -9.46
N ALA A 242 -11.10 0.88 -9.92
CA ALA A 242 -11.11 -0.57 -9.66
C ALA A 242 -10.97 -0.91 -8.17
N PRO A 243 -10.01 -0.35 -7.41
CA PRO A 243 -9.94 -0.58 -5.96
C PRO A 243 -11.20 -0.10 -5.22
N PHE A 244 -11.81 1.01 -5.64
CA PHE A 244 -13.10 1.45 -5.09
C PHE A 244 -14.24 0.48 -5.43
N LEU A 245 -14.29 -0.06 -6.65
CA LEU A 245 -15.24 -1.11 -7.01
C LEU A 245 -15.07 -2.34 -6.10
N GLY A 246 -13.83 -2.72 -5.80
CA GLY A 246 -13.52 -3.79 -4.85
C GLY A 246 -14.15 -3.58 -3.47
N ILE A 247 -14.04 -2.38 -2.89
CA ILE A 247 -14.69 -2.10 -1.59
C ILE A 247 -16.21 -2.07 -1.70
N LEU A 248 -16.78 -1.57 -2.80
CA LEU A 248 -18.24 -1.55 -3.00
C LEU A 248 -18.81 -2.97 -3.06
N LEU A 249 -18.15 -3.85 -3.82
CA LEU A 249 -18.50 -5.28 -3.90
C LEU A 249 -18.37 -5.97 -2.53
N MET A 250 -17.34 -5.62 -1.77
CA MET A 250 -17.13 -6.13 -0.41
C MET A 250 -18.28 -5.70 0.52
N ILE A 251 -18.66 -4.42 0.52
CA ILE A 251 -19.78 -3.91 1.32
C ILE A 251 -21.08 -4.60 0.90
N LEU A 252 -21.34 -4.71 -0.42
CA LEU A 252 -22.52 -5.37 -0.95
C LEU A 252 -22.63 -6.83 -0.46
N MET A 253 -21.51 -7.56 -0.53
CA MET A 253 -21.47 -8.95 -0.13
C MET A 253 -21.72 -9.15 1.37
N PHE A 254 -21.01 -8.42 2.24
CA PHE A 254 -21.08 -8.66 3.68
C PHE A 254 -22.24 -7.94 4.38
N SER A 255 -22.67 -6.78 3.87
CA SER A 255 -23.74 -6.00 4.52
C SER A 255 -25.14 -6.39 4.03
N PHE A 256 -25.25 -6.97 2.84
CA PHE A 256 -26.54 -7.27 2.24
C PHE A 256 -26.68 -8.75 1.85
N PHE A 257 -25.79 -9.27 1.00
CA PHE A 257 -25.99 -10.60 0.43
C PHE A 257 -25.90 -11.74 1.45
N LEU A 258 -24.85 -11.76 2.29
CA LEU A 258 -24.69 -12.81 3.30
C LEU A 258 -25.76 -12.77 4.41
N PRO A 259 -26.11 -11.61 4.99
CA PRO A 259 -27.23 -11.52 5.93
C PRO A 259 -28.57 -11.97 5.32
N TRP A 260 -28.85 -11.58 4.08
CA TRP A 260 -30.04 -12.03 3.35
C TRP A 260 -30.06 -13.55 3.18
N LEU A 261 -28.94 -14.14 2.78
CA LEU A 261 -28.82 -15.59 2.60
C LEU A 261 -29.04 -16.35 3.92
N HIS A 262 -28.48 -15.84 5.03
CA HIS A 262 -28.67 -16.41 6.36
C HIS A 262 -30.13 -16.35 6.82
N ASN A 263 -30.78 -15.21 6.62
CA ASN A 263 -32.19 -15.03 6.97
C ASN A 263 -33.10 -15.98 6.16
N ASN A 264 -32.86 -16.16 4.87
CA ASN A 264 -33.64 -17.11 4.06
C ASN A 264 -33.45 -18.57 4.53
N GLN A 265 -32.23 -18.97 4.88
CA GLN A 265 -31.98 -20.31 5.41
C GLN A 265 -32.63 -20.56 6.77
N THR A 266 -32.75 -19.53 7.62
CA THR A 266 -33.42 -19.66 8.93
C THR A 266 -34.95 -19.71 8.80
N ILE A 267 -35.53 -19.05 7.80
CA ILE A 267 -36.97 -19.17 7.46
C ILE A 267 -37.29 -20.59 6.99
N ASN A 268 -36.54 -21.11 6.01
CA ASN A 268 -36.76 -22.45 5.45
C ASN A 268 -36.52 -23.61 6.44
N LYS A 269 -35.88 -23.37 7.59
CA LYS A 269 -35.70 -24.38 8.66
C LYS A 269 -36.83 -24.38 9.70
N LYS A 270 -37.72 -23.39 9.67
CA LYS A 270 -38.85 -23.25 10.60
C LYS A 270 -40.19 -23.70 9.99
N GLU A 271 -40.22 -23.94 8.68
CA GLU A 271 -41.30 -24.63 7.95
C GLU A 271 -41.02 -26.14 7.88
#